data_AF-A0A1H9DZ98-F1
#
_entry.id   AF-A0A1H9DZ98-F1
#
_cell.length_a   1.000
_cell.length_b   1.000
_cell.length_c   1.000
_cell.angle_alpha   90.00
_cell.angle_beta   90.00
_cell.angle_gamma   90.00
#
_symmetry.space_group_name_H-M   'P 1'
#
loop_
_entity.id
_entity.type
_entity.pdbx_description
1 polymer ?
#
loop_
_entity_poly.entity_id
_entity_poly.type
_entity_poly.pdbx_seq_one_letter_code
_entity_poly.pdbx_strand_id
1 'polypeptide(L)'
;MDLFSLPRLGVVVPPENPTAEPEFNQLLGSLLNVYASRFPVTPGKSLRAMLETYNRVLPDTLGAFGGMELDAAVVACSASHYLLDPEGDHALCEELSARAGFPVRSSTQAILAACAALGVTRLTLVSPYQPWLTDTSRAFWERAGLKVDGVVTVPAARHPDRQDHYDPYRVTTRAITERLREHRLPDGSALLFTGTGMGTLAALTELAREDASRPLLSSNLASAWWALRTAGRGAGAAHPLLRRLEDRTA
;
A
#
# COMPACT_ATOMS: atom_id res chain seq x y z
N MET A 1 -13.04 -22.44 11.87
CA MET A 1 -11.77 -22.03 12.49
C MET A 1 -12.12 -21.12 13.65
N ASP A 2 -11.48 -21.28 14.81
CA ASP A 2 -11.80 -20.46 15.98
C ASP A 2 -11.19 -19.05 15.83
N LEU A 3 -11.97 -18.02 16.12
CA LEU A 3 -11.59 -16.61 15.97
C LEU A 3 -10.29 -16.32 16.74
N PHE A 4 -10.15 -16.88 17.95
CA PHE A 4 -9.00 -16.61 18.81
C PHE A 4 -7.72 -17.36 18.41
N SER A 5 -7.81 -18.32 17.49
CA SER A 5 -6.66 -19.09 16.99
C SER A 5 -5.93 -18.43 15.82
N LEU A 6 -6.50 -17.36 15.26
CA LEU A 6 -5.93 -16.62 14.14
C LEU A 6 -5.01 -15.49 14.62
N PRO A 7 -3.86 -15.27 13.94
CA PRO A 7 -3.03 -14.12 14.23
C PRO A 7 -3.79 -12.81 14.02
N ARG A 8 -3.46 -11.80 14.82
CA ARG A 8 -4.11 -10.49 14.82
C ARG A 8 -3.22 -9.46 14.13
N LEU A 9 -3.74 -8.85 13.08
CA LEU A 9 -3.10 -7.75 12.36
C LEU A 9 -3.76 -6.43 12.73
N GLY A 10 -2.95 -5.50 13.26
CA GLY A 10 -3.34 -4.10 13.35
C GLY A 10 -3.15 -3.38 12.02
N VAL A 11 -4.09 -2.55 11.61
CA VAL A 11 -3.95 -1.69 10.42
C VAL A 11 -4.28 -0.26 10.79
N VAL A 12 -3.30 0.64 10.64
CA VAL A 12 -3.52 2.08 10.83
C VAL A 12 -3.89 2.71 9.50
N VAL A 13 -5.09 3.27 9.37
CA VAL A 13 -5.63 3.83 8.12
C VAL A 13 -5.94 5.33 8.23
N PRO A 14 -5.90 6.11 7.13
CA PRO A 14 -6.48 7.44 7.11
C PRO A 14 -7.98 7.42 7.45
N PRO A 15 -8.51 8.44 8.14
CA PRO A 15 -9.88 8.44 8.65
C PRO A 15 -10.93 8.31 7.54
N GLU A 16 -10.65 8.85 6.36
CA GLU A 16 -11.57 8.85 5.21
C GLU A 16 -11.32 7.70 4.23
N ASN A 17 -10.31 6.86 4.45
CA ASN A 17 -9.97 5.78 3.53
C ASN A 17 -11.06 4.69 3.59
N PRO A 18 -11.81 4.43 2.50
CA PRO A 18 -12.85 3.41 2.47
C PRO A 18 -12.36 2.08 1.89
N THR A 19 -11.10 1.99 1.46
CA THR A 19 -10.58 0.92 0.60
C THR A 19 -9.66 -0.02 1.35
N ALA A 20 -8.79 0.49 2.22
CA ALA A 20 -7.79 -0.33 2.90
C ALA A 20 -8.43 -1.48 3.67
N GLU A 21 -9.36 -1.20 4.61
CA GLU A 21 -10.00 -2.26 5.41
C GLU A 21 -10.72 -3.32 4.56
N PRO A 22 -11.55 -2.98 3.55
CA PRO A 22 -12.13 -4.00 2.66
C PRO A 22 -11.09 -4.82 1.90
N GLU A 23 -10.04 -4.19 1.34
CA GLU A 23 -9.02 -4.92 0.57
C GLU A 23 -8.19 -5.84 1.47
N PHE A 24 -7.79 -5.41 2.68
CA PHE A 24 -7.11 -6.28 3.65
C PHE A 24 -7.97 -7.49 4.02
N ASN A 25 -9.26 -7.27 4.31
CA ASN A 25 -10.19 -8.36 4.61
C ASN A 25 -10.35 -9.33 3.42
N GLN A 26 -10.42 -8.82 2.19
CA GLN A 26 -10.52 -9.67 0.99
C GLN A 26 -9.23 -10.45 0.70
N LEU A 27 -8.07 -9.82 0.92
CA LEU A 27 -6.76 -10.43 0.69
C LEU A 27 -6.43 -11.53 1.70
N LEU A 28 -6.64 -11.24 2.98
CA LEU A 28 -6.27 -12.10 4.09
C LEU A 28 -7.36 -13.14 4.40
N GLY A 29 -8.63 -12.82 4.15
CA GLY A 29 -9.75 -13.72 4.40
C GLY A 29 -9.74 -14.24 5.84
N SER A 30 -9.81 -15.55 6.01
CA SER A 30 -9.75 -16.20 7.32
C SER A 30 -8.34 -16.62 7.73
N LEU A 31 -7.28 -16.01 7.18
CA LEU A 31 -5.90 -16.33 7.57
C LEU A 31 -5.43 -15.49 8.76
N LEU A 32 -5.92 -14.26 8.88
CA LEU A 32 -5.63 -13.31 9.96
C LEU A 32 -6.90 -12.55 10.33
N ASN A 33 -7.03 -12.17 11.61
CA ASN A 33 -8.01 -11.19 12.03
C ASN A 33 -7.45 -9.78 11.82
N VAL A 34 -8.21 -8.91 11.16
CA VAL A 34 -7.79 -7.53 10.87
C VAL A 34 -8.51 -6.56 11.80
N TYR A 35 -7.75 -5.74 12.52
CA TYR A 35 -8.26 -4.70 13.41
C TYR A 35 -7.73 -3.35 12.96
N ALA A 36 -8.62 -2.36 12.86
CA ALA A 36 -8.23 -1.04 12.35
C ALA A 36 -8.16 0.00 13.46
N SER A 37 -7.15 0.86 13.39
CA SER A 37 -7.09 2.15 14.08
C SER A 37 -7.04 3.25 13.01
N ARG A 38 -7.61 4.42 13.31
CA ARG A 38 -7.69 5.53 12.35
C ARG A 38 -6.84 6.69 12.82
N PHE A 39 -6.10 7.29 11.88
CA PHE A 39 -5.53 8.61 12.11
C PHE A 39 -6.63 9.64 12.42
N PRO A 40 -6.31 10.71 13.17
CA PRO A 40 -7.28 11.75 13.48
C PRO A 40 -7.67 12.55 12.23
N VAL A 41 -8.89 13.08 12.21
CA VAL A 41 -9.29 14.09 11.23
C VAL A 41 -8.49 15.38 11.40
N THR A 42 -8.12 16.04 10.31
CA THR A 42 -7.36 17.29 10.32
C THR A 42 -8.06 18.40 9.52
N PRO A 43 -9.20 18.90 10.00
CA PRO A 43 -9.99 19.89 9.26
C PRO A 43 -9.16 21.14 8.96
N GLY A 44 -9.27 21.66 7.74
CA GLY A 44 -8.60 22.88 7.29
C GLY A 44 -7.10 22.76 7.03
N LYS A 45 -6.47 21.60 7.27
CA LYS A 45 -5.06 21.38 6.90
C LYS A 45 -4.92 21.09 5.41
N SER A 46 -3.83 21.55 4.81
CA SER A 46 -3.41 21.10 3.49
C SER A 46 -3.08 19.60 3.53
N LEU A 47 -3.10 18.93 2.36
CA LEU A 47 -2.74 17.52 2.28
C LEU A 47 -1.33 17.25 2.86
N ARG A 48 -0.34 18.10 2.54
CA ARG A 48 1.01 17.96 3.08
C ARG A 48 1.03 18.06 4.62
N ALA A 49 0.39 19.08 5.19
CA ALA A 49 0.35 19.27 6.65
C ALA A 49 -0.45 18.16 7.36
N MET A 50 -1.46 17.58 6.71
CA MET A 50 -2.15 16.38 7.17
C MET A 50 -1.19 15.19 7.22
N LEU A 51 -0.48 14.90 6.13
CA LEU A 51 0.47 13.78 6.05
C LEU A 51 1.61 13.90 7.06
N GLU A 52 2.16 15.10 7.26
CA GLU A 52 3.14 15.39 8.31
C GLU A 52 2.55 15.17 9.72
N THR A 53 1.26 15.50 9.91
CA THR A 53 0.56 15.21 11.16
C THR A 53 0.45 13.71 11.40
N TYR A 54 0.12 12.92 10.38
CA TYR A 54 0.01 11.46 10.50
C TYR A 54 1.31 10.82 10.99
N ASN A 55 2.46 11.16 10.42
CA ASN A 55 3.74 10.64 10.89
C ASN A 55 4.01 11.00 12.37
N ARG A 56 3.71 12.25 12.77
CA ARG A 56 3.91 12.72 14.14
C ARG A 56 3.03 12.01 15.17
N VAL A 57 1.78 11.68 14.82
CA VAL A 57 0.81 11.05 15.75
C VAL A 57 0.75 9.53 15.61
N LEU A 58 1.56 8.95 14.72
CA LEU A 58 1.56 7.52 14.44
C LEU A 58 1.85 6.66 15.69
N PRO A 59 2.82 6.98 16.57
CA PRO A 59 3.04 6.19 17.78
C PRO A 59 1.80 6.10 18.69
N ASP A 60 1.07 7.21 18.85
CA ASP A 60 -0.15 7.24 19.67
C ASP A 60 -1.33 6.56 18.96
N THR A 61 -1.42 6.71 17.63
CA THR A 61 -2.46 6.05 16.81
C THR A 61 -2.29 4.53 16.83
N LEU A 62 -1.05 4.04 16.81
CA LEU A 62 -0.73 2.62 17.00
C LEU A 62 -1.04 2.19 18.44
N GLY A 63 -0.71 3.02 19.44
CA GLY A 63 -1.05 2.77 20.85
C GLY A 63 -2.55 2.65 21.13
N ALA A 64 -3.41 3.17 20.25
CA ALA A 64 -4.86 3.07 20.39
C ALA A 64 -5.41 1.63 20.29
N PHE A 65 -4.61 0.65 19.82
CA PHE A 65 -4.96 -0.77 19.94
C PHE A 65 -4.96 -1.26 21.40
N GLY A 66 -4.42 -0.48 22.34
CA GLY A 66 -4.48 -0.76 23.77
C GLY A 66 -3.75 -2.05 24.14
N GLY A 67 -4.36 -2.87 25.00
CA GLY A 67 -3.80 -4.14 25.45
C GLY A 67 -4.02 -5.31 24.48
N MET A 68 -4.41 -5.06 23.23
CA MET A 68 -4.58 -6.12 22.25
C MET A 68 -3.21 -6.69 21.86
N GLU A 69 -3.01 -7.99 22.07
CA GLU A 69 -1.81 -8.69 21.61
C GLU A 69 -1.90 -8.88 20.09
N LEU A 70 -1.26 -7.97 19.35
CA LEU A 70 -1.11 -8.03 17.91
C LEU A 70 0.14 -8.85 17.53
N ASP A 71 0.04 -9.65 16.48
CA ASP A 71 1.18 -10.37 15.91
C ASP A 71 1.99 -9.49 14.96
N ALA A 72 1.34 -8.50 14.34
CA ALA A 72 1.96 -7.48 13.50
C ALA A 72 1.05 -6.26 13.36
N ALA A 73 1.61 -5.14 12.92
CA ALA A 73 0.82 -4.00 12.46
C ALA A 73 1.35 -3.40 11.15
N VAL A 74 0.43 -2.93 10.32
CA VAL A 74 0.73 -2.17 9.10
C VAL A 74 0.22 -0.74 9.20
N VAL A 75 1.06 0.21 8.80
CA VAL A 75 0.64 1.60 8.57
C VAL A 75 0.22 1.77 7.12
N ALA A 76 -1.08 1.64 6.88
CA ALA A 76 -1.71 1.67 5.57
C ALA A 76 -1.90 3.11 5.06
N CYS A 77 -0.80 3.86 4.97
CA CYS A 77 -0.74 5.19 4.37
C CYS A 77 0.64 5.45 3.75
N SER A 78 0.84 5.06 2.49
CA SER A 78 2.13 5.25 1.81
C SER A 78 2.50 6.73 1.63
N ALA A 79 1.50 7.59 1.44
CA ALA A 79 1.70 9.01 1.13
C ALA A 79 2.45 9.78 2.24
N SER A 80 2.19 9.48 3.52
CA SER A 80 2.88 10.16 4.61
C SER A 80 4.33 9.72 4.73
N HIS A 81 4.61 8.45 4.44
CA HIS A 81 5.95 7.88 4.54
C HIS A 81 6.87 8.32 3.38
N TYR A 82 6.32 8.69 2.22
CA TYR A 82 7.14 9.32 1.17
C TYR A 82 7.86 10.60 1.66
N LEU A 83 7.30 11.30 2.66
CA LEU A 83 7.88 12.51 3.25
C LEU A 83 9.07 12.23 4.17
N LEU A 84 9.25 10.99 4.62
CA LEU A 84 10.30 10.60 5.57
C LEU A 84 11.58 10.12 4.90
N ASP A 85 11.58 9.96 3.57
CA ASP A 85 12.57 9.18 2.81
C ASP A 85 12.65 7.69 3.22
N PRO A 86 13.29 6.80 2.42
CA PRO A 86 13.29 5.37 2.69
C PRO A 86 13.94 4.96 4.01
N GLU A 87 15.05 5.61 4.36
CA GLU A 87 15.80 5.36 5.59
C GLU A 87 15.02 5.87 6.82
N GLY A 88 14.42 7.05 6.74
CA GLY A 88 13.59 7.60 7.81
C GLY A 88 12.30 6.81 8.03
N ASP A 89 11.66 6.34 6.95
CA ASP A 89 10.50 5.43 7.02
C ASP A 89 10.88 4.09 7.67
N HIS A 90 12.04 3.51 7.31
CA HIS A 90 12.56 2.30 7.95
C HIS A 90 12.82 2.53 9.45
N ALA A 91 13.55 3.60 9.80
CA ALA A 91 13.88 3.92 11.19
C ALA A 91 12.63 4.12 12.06
N LEU A 92 11.60 4.81 11.53
CA LEU A 92 10.33 4.97 12.23
C LEU A 92 9.63 3.62 12.47
N CYS A 93 9.64 2.72 11.49
CA CYS A 93 9.05 1.39 11.66
C CYS A 93 9.78 0.56 12.74
N GLU A 94 11.11 0.62 12.79
CA GLU A 94 11.90 -0.08 13.81
C GLU A 94 11.67 0.51 15.22
N GLU A 95 11.59 1.84 15.34
CA GLU A 95 11.24 2.50 16.60
C GLU A 95 9.85 2.06 17.10
N LEU A 96 8.85 2.07 16.21
CA LEU A 96 7.49 1.64 16.53
C LEU A 96 7.44 0.18 16.93
N SER A 97 8.18 -0.69 16.23
CA SER A 97 8.27 -2.12 16.55
C SER A 97 8.85 -2.34 17.94
N ALA A 98 9.96 -1.65 18.26
CA ALA A 98 10.60 -1.74 19.58
C ALA A 98 9.67 -1.26 20.70
N ARG A 99 8.91 -0.18 20.48
CA ARG A 99 7.96 0.35 21.46
C ARG A 99 6.73 -0.56 21.64
N ALA A 100 6.24 -1.15 20.55
CA ALA A 100 5.03 -1.96 20.55
C ALA A 100 5.27 -3.40 21.03
N GLY A 101 6.50 -3.92 20.89
CA GLY A 101 6.84 -5.30 21.22
C GLY A 101 6.43 -6.32 20.14
N PHE A 102 5.96 -5.86 18.99
CA PHE A 102 5.62 -6.67 17.82
C PHE A 102 6.04 -5.95 16.53
N PRO A 103 6.22 -6.66 15.40
CA PRO A 103 6.62 -6.05 14.14
C PRO A 103 5.62 -5.01 13.61
N VAL A 104 6.13 -3.82 13.28
CA VAL A 104 5.38 -2.73 12.65
C VAL A 104 6.02 -2.40 11.30
N ARG A 105 5.21 -2.22 10.26
CA ARG A 105 5.70 -1.86 8.92
C ARG A 105 4.80 -0.86 8.22
N SER A 106 5.38 0.12 7.56
CA SER A 106 4.62 0.97 6.62
C SER A 106 4.35 0.21 5.31
N SER A 107 3.32 0.64 4.58
CA SER A 107 3.09 0.10 3.23
C SER A 107 4.27 0.30 2.29
N THR A 108 5.06 1.37 2.47
CA THR A 108 6.26 1.63 1.67
C THR A 108 7.36 0.61 1.93
N GLN A 109 7.66 0.33 3.20
CA GLN A 109 8.61 -0.74 3.56
C GLN A 109 8.11 -2.13 3.14
N ALA A 110 6.80 -2.40 3.21
CA ALA A 110 6.23 -3.65 2.73
C ALA A 110 6.38 -3.82 1.20
N ILE A 111 6.22 -2.73 0.43
CA ILE A 111 6.51 -2.72 -1.01
C ILE A 111 7.99 -2.99 -1.27
N LEU A 112 8.91 -2.35 -0.55
CA LEU A 112 10.35 -2.59 -0.71
C LEU A 112 10.70 -4.06 -0.43
N ALA A 113 10.12 -4.65 0.61
CA ALA A 113 10.29 -6.07 0.93
C ALA A 113 9.78 -6.99 -0.20
N ALA A 114 8.61 -6.68 -0.77
CA ALA A 114 8.06 -7.42 -1.90
C ALA A 114 8.92 -7.26 -3.17
N CYS A 115 9.40 -6.04 -3.46
CA CYS A 115 10.31 -5.79 -4.58
C CYS A 115 11.61 -6.59 -4.44
N ALA A 116 12.22 -6.59 -3.24
CA ALA A 116 13.43 -7.35 -2.96
C ALA A 116 13.21 -8.86 -3.15
N ALA A 117 12.11 -9.40 -2.63
CA ALA A 117 11.77 -10.81 -2.77
C ALA A 117 11.47 -11.23 -4.22
N LEU A 118 10.97 -10.31 -5.05
CA LEU A 118 10.71 -10.53 -6.48
C LEU A 118 11.92 -10.24 -7.38
N GLY A 119 13.03 -9.72 -6.85
CA GLY A 119 14.13 -9.20 -7.66
C GLY A 119 13.75 -8.00 -8.54
N VAL A 120 12.70 -7.26 -8.19
CA VAL A 120 12.23 -6.08 -8.92
C VAL A 120 13.15 -4.90 -8.63
N THR A 121 13.76 -4.37 -9.68
CA THR A 121 14.64 -3.18 -9.63
C THR A 121 14.08 -2.00 -10.43
N ARG A 122 12.96 -2.20 -11.15
CA ARG A 122 12.38 -1.25 -12.09
C ARG A 122 10.87 -1.17 -11.93
N LEU A 123 10.35 0.05 -11.81
CA LEU A 123 8.95 0.32 -11.53
C LEU A 123 8.34 1.27 -12.57
N THR A 124 7.06 1.04 -12.84
CA THR A 124 6.15 2.02 -13.42
C THR A 124 5.07 2.31 -12.41
N LEU A 125 4.98 3.56 -11.98
CA LEU A 125 4.02 3.97 -10.97
C LEU A 125 2.64 4.17 -11.60
N VAL A 126 1.61 3.61 -11.00
CA VAL A 126 0.21 3.91 -11.32
C VAL A 126 -0.32 4.78 -10.18
N SER A 127 -0.37 6.09 -10.43
CA SER A 127 -0.53 7.10 -9.38
C SER A 127 -1.90 7.78 -9.46
N PRO A 128 -2.70 7.76 -8.38
CA PRO A 128 -3.95 8.52 -8.28
C PRO A 128 -3.75 9.93 -7.74
N TYR A 129 -2.50 10.35 -7.53
CA TYR A 129 -2.18 11.58 -6.81
C TYR A 129 -2.03 12.79 -7.72
N GLN A 130 -2.22 13.97 -7.11
CA GLN A 130 -1.78 15.23 -7.70
C GLN A 130 -0.26 15.23 -7.98
N PRO A 131 0.22 16.06 -8.94
CA PRO A 131 1.58 15.99 -9.46
C PRO A 131 2.68 15.98 -8.38
N TRP A 132 2.64 16.92 -7.43
CA TRP A 132 3.70 17.02 -6.42
C TRP A 132 3.83 15.75 -5.56
N LEU A 133 2.72 15.07 -5.24
CA LEU A 133 2.73 13.86 -4.44
C LEU A 133 3.17 12.65 -5.28
N THR A 134 2.85 12.64 -6.58
CA THR A 134 3.40 11.67 -7.52
C THR A 134 4.92 11.82 -7.65
N ASP A 135 5.43 13.05 -7.76
CA ASP A 135 6.87 13.33 -7.82
C ASP A 135 7.57 12.95 -6.51
N THR A 136 6.92 13.22 -5.37
CA THR A 136 7.43 12.82 -4.05
C THR A 136 7.51 11.30 -3.91
N SER A 137 6.47 10.58 -4.35
CA SER A 137 6.44 9.11 -4.42
C SER A 137 7.57 8.57 -5.31
N ARG A 138 7.70 9.11 -6.52
CA ARG A 138 8.79 8.75 -7.45
C ARG A 138 10.16 8.89 -6.80
N ALA A 139 10.42 10.05 -6.19
CA ALA A 139 11.70 10.34 -5.58
C ALA A 139 12.00 9.42 -4.38
N PHE A 140 10.98 8.98 -3.63
CA PHE A 140 11.15 7.97 -2.58
C PHE A 140 11.67 6.65 -3.15
N TRP A 141 11.04 6.11 -4.19
CA TRP A 141 11.45 4.84 -4.80
C TRP A 141 12.84 4.92 -5.45
N GLU A 142 13.15 6.05 -6.10
CA GLU A 142 14.48 6.31 -6.67
C GLU A 142 15.57 6.37 -5.59
N ARG A 143 15.30 7.01 -4.44
CA ARG A 143 16.21 7.00 -3.29
C ARG A 143 16.36 5.61 -2.67
N ALA A 144 15.31 4.79 -2.71
CA ALA A 144 15.34 3.41 -2.24
C ALA A 144 16.10 2.46 -3.19
N GLY A 145 16.72 2.97 -4.27
CA GLY A 145 17.50 2.19 -5.21
C GLY A 145 16.70 1.53 -6.34
N LEU A 146 15.41 1.85 -6.49
CA LEU A 146 14.58 1.37 -7.60
C LEU A 146 14.57 2.38 -8.74
N LYS A 147 14.63 1.92 -9.98
CA LYS A 147 14.49 2.80 -11.15
C LYS A 147 13.00 3.00 -11.48
N VAL A 148 12.52 4.24 -11.46
CA VAL A 148 11.16 4.56 -11.94
C VAL A 148 11.21 4.88 -13.44
N ASP A 149 10.83 3.91 -14.27
CA ASP A 149 10.86 4.03 -15.74
C ASP A 149 9.69 4.83 -16.31
N GLY A 150 8.60 4.98 -15.55
CA GLY A 150 7.43 5.69 -16.02
C GLY A 150 6.39 5.93 -14.93
N VAL A 151 5.46 6.82 -15.23
CA VAL A 151 4.33 7.16 -14.37
C VAL A 151 3.08 7.18 -15.23
N VAL A 152 2.05 6.45 -14.81
CA VAL A 152 0.70 6.48 -15.35
C VAL A 152 -0.20 7.15 -14.33
N THR A 153 -0.59 8.39 -14.62
CA THR A 153 -1.48 9.15 -13.74
C THR A 153 -2.94 8.77 -13.97
N VAL A 154 -3.66 8.48 -12.87
CA VAL A 154 -5.06 8.01 -12.85
C VAL A 154 -5.89 8.93 -11.94
N PRO A 155 -6.34 10.11 -12.44
CA PRO A 155 -7.22 10.98 -11.67
C PRO A 155 -8.62 10.35 -11.49
N ALA A 156 -9.36 10.80 -10.49
CA ALA A 156 -10.73 10.35 -10.24
C ALA A 156 -11.70 10.84 -11.32
N ALA A 157 -11.48 12.05 -11.84
CA ALA A 157 -12.20 12.58 -12.98
C ALA A 157 -11.28 13.45 -13.85
N ARG A 158 -11.47 13.37 -15.17
CA ARG A 158 -10.81 14.23 -16.15
C ARG A 158 -11.79 15.21 -16.75
N HIS A 159 -11.33 16.42 -17.00
CA HIS A 159 -12.10 17.46 -17.65
C HIS A 159 -11.23 18.12 -18.73
N PRO A 160 -11.66 18.19 -20.00
CA PRO A 160 -10.86 18.80 -21.08
C PRO A 160 -10.45 20.25 -20.79
N ASP A 161 -11.31 21.00 -20.10
CA ASP A 161 -11.16 22.44 -19.86
C ASP A 161 -10.90 22.81 -18.40
N ARG A 162 -10.62 21.82 -17.53
CA ARG A 162 -10.36 22.05 -16.09
C ARG A 162 -9.22 21.20 -15.58
N GLN A 163 -8.69 21.57 -14.42
CA GLN A 163 -7.73 20.74 -13.73
C GLN A 163 -8.34 19.37 -13.39
N ASP A 164 -7.54 18.32 -13.60
CA ASP A 164 -7.91 16.96 -13.22
C ASP A 164 -8.22 16.89 -11.71
N HIS A 165 -9.27 16.14 -11.36
CA HIS A 165 -9.66 15.95 -9.98
C HIS A 165 -8.98 14.71 -9.41
N TYR A 166 -8.11 14.90 -8.43
CA TYR A 166 -7.37 13.83 -7.77
C TYR A 166 -8.04 13.46 -6.44
N ASP A 167 -8.66 12.29 -6.42
CA ASP A 167 -9.23 11.68 -5.23
C ASP A 167 -9.03 10.16 -5.32
N PRO A 168 -8.02 9.60 -4.63
CA PRO A 168 -7.73 8.17 -4.68
C PRO A 168 -8.95 7.30 -4.36
N TYR A 169 -9.86 7.77 -3.49
CA TYR A 169 -11.02 7.01 -3.02
C TYR A 169 -12.14 6.92 -4.06
N ARG A 170 -12.05 7.68 -5.16
CA ARG A 170 -13.03 7.69 -6.25
C ARG A 170 -12.50 7.13 -7.56
N VAL A 171 -11.26 6.66 -7.58
CA VAL A 171 -10.69 6.01 -8.76
C VAL A 171 -11.37 4.66 -8.98
N THR A 172 -11.85 4.44 -10.21
CA THR A 172 -12.53 3.20 -10.58
C THR A 172 -11.59 2.23 -11.30
N THR A 173 -11.89 0.93 -11.22
CA THR A 173 -11.20 -0.12 -11.99
C THR A 173 -11.09 0.22 -13.48
N ARG A 174 -12.18 0.72 -14.07
CA ARG A 174 -12.23 1.13 -15.47
C ARG A 174 -11.26 2.27 -15.77
N ALA A 175 -11.23 3.30 -14.93
CA ALA A 175 -10.28 4.40 -15.10
C ALA A 175 -8.83 3.91 -15.03
N ILE A 176 -8.53 2.97 -14.14
CA ILE A 176 -7.19 2.37 -14.03
C ILE A 176 -6.82 1.64 -15.33
N THR A 177 -7.67 0.72 -15.80
CA THR A 177 -7.35 -0.13 -16.95
C THR A 177 -7.34 0.62 -18.27
N GLU A 178 -8.25 1.58 -18.48
CA GLU A 178 -8.23 2.49 -19.64
C GLU A 178 -6.91 3.27 -19.70
N ARG A 179 -6.51 3.90 -18.58
CA ARG A 179 -5.27 4.67 -18.52
C ARG A 179 -4.04 3.81 -18.79
N LEU A 180 -3.97 2.60 -18.22
CA LEU A 180 -2.85 1.71 -18.50
C LEU A 180 -2.75 1.31 -19.98
N ARG A 181 -3.90 1.03 -20.63
CA ARG A 181 -3.95 0.67 -22.05
C ARG A 181 -3.59 1.82 -22.99
N GLU A 182 -3.81 3.06 -22.58
CA GLU A 182 -3.39 4.26 -23.32
C GLU A 182 -1.86 4.49 -23.29
N HIS A 183 -1.13 3.84 -22.39
CA HIS A 183 0.30 4.04 -22.21
C HIS A 183 1.10 2.85 -22.72
N ARG A 184 2.20 3.14 -23.41
CA ARG A 184 3.21 2.13 -23.71
C ARG A 184 4.04 1.88 -22.45
N LEU A 185 3.72 0.77 -21.76
CA LEU A 185 4.40 0.39 -20.54
C LEU A 185 5.83 -0.13 -20.85
N PRO A 186 6.88 0.32 -20.14
CA PRO A 186 8.23 -0.18 -20.33
C PRO A 186 8.33 -1.69 -20.08
N ASP A 187 9.05 -2.41 -20.96
CA ASP A 187 9.28 -3.84 -20.81
C ASP A 187 10.15 -4.13 -19.57
N GLY A 188 9.82 -5.23 -18.87
CA GLY A 188 10.55 -5.64 -17.66
C GLY A 188 10.31 -4.78 -16.41
N SER A 189 9.45 -3.76 -16.50
CA SER A 189 9.05 -2.93 -15.36
C SER A 189 7.87 -3.55 -14.61
N ALA A 190 7.95 -3.60 -13.28
CA ALA A 190 6.81 -3.95 -12.44
C ALA A 190 5.83 -2.77 -12.33
N LEU A 191 4.52 -3.06 -12.31
CA LEU A 191 3.52 -2.03 -12.06
C LEU A 191 3.30 -1.88 -10.56
N LEU A 192 3.53 -0.67 -10.04
CA LEU A 192 3.22 -0.33 -8.65
C LEU A 192 2.03 0.63 -8.60
N PHE A 193 0.90 0.11 -8.14
CA PHE A 193 -0.31 0.88 -7.85
C PHE A 193 -0.17 1.55 -6.48
N THR A 194 0.09 2.86 -6.50
CA THR A 194 0.52 3.58 -5.30
C THR A 194 -0.66 3.98 -4.44
N GLY A 195 -0.50 3.83 -3.13
CA GLY A 195 -1.48 4.25 -2.13
C GLY A 195 -2.41 3.14 -1.71
N THR A 196 -3.00 3.35 -0.54
CA THR A 196 -3.89 2.39 0.12
C THR A 196 -5.37 2.76 -0.05
N GLY A 197 -5.65 3.91 -0.67
CA GLY A 197 -6.99 4.45 -0.90
C GLY A 197 -7.56 4.20 -2.30
N MET A 198 -6.73 3.83 -3.27
CA MET A 198 -7.19 3.47 -4.61
C MET A 198 -7.57 1.99 -4.62
N GLY A 199 -8.81 1.67 -5.03
CA GLY A 199 -9.27 0.29 -5.16
C GLY A 199 -8.56 -0.40 -6.33
N THR A 200 -7.68 -1.37 -6.03
CA THR A 200 -6.77 -1.99 -6.99
C THR A 200 -7.06 -3.44 -7.29
N LEU A 201 -7.68 -4.20 -6.38
CA LEU A 201 -7.75 -5.67 -6.53
C LEU A 201 -8.43 -6.13 -7.81
N ALA A 202 -9.51 -5.48 -8.24
CA ALA A 202 -10.20 -5.82 -9.47
C ALA A 202 -9.33 -5.55 -10.72
N ALA A 203 -8.67 -4.39 -10.78
CA ALA A 203 -7.78 -4.04 -11.88
C ALA A 203 -6.56 -4.99 -11.94
N LEU A 204 -5.95 -5.27 -10.79
CA LEU A 204 -4.86 -6.23 -10.68
C LEU A 204 -5.27 -7.62 -11.16
N THR A 205 -6.49 -8.06 -10.85
CA THR A 205 -7.02 -9.37 -11.28
C THR A 205 -7.19 -9.44 -12.79
N GLU A 206 -7.70 -8.37 -13.41
CA GLU A 206 -7.83 -8.26 -14.86
C GLU A 206 -6.46 -8.29 -15.55
N LEU A 207 -5.55 -7.42 -15.12
CA LEU A 207 -4.19 -7.31 -15.68
C LEU A 207 -3.37 -8.59 -15.50
N ALA A 208 -3.52 -9.29 -14.37
CA ALA A 208 -2.83 -10.56 -14.13
C ALA A 208 -3.25 -11.67 -15.11
N ARG A 209 -4.47 -11.59 -15.67
CA ARG A 209 -4.95 -12.52 -16.72
C ARG A 209 -4.41 -12.15 -18.09
N GLU A 210 -4.22 -10.86 -18.35
CA GLU A 210 -3.69 -10.35 -19.63
C GLU A 210 -2.18 -10.60 -19.77
N ASP A 211 -1.42 -10.37 -18.70
CA ASP A 211 0.03 -10.54 -18.70
C ASP A 211 0.49 -11.22 -17.39
N ALA A 212 0.56 -12.55 -17.45
CA ALA A 212 1.01 -13.36 -16.33
C ALA A 212 2.51 -13.22 -16.03
N SER A 213 3.30 -12.56 -16.88
CA SER A 213 4.75 -12.39 -16.69
C SER A 213 5.10 -11.13 -15.89
N ARG A 214 4.24 -10.11 -15.95
CA ARG A 214 4.49 -8.83 -15.29
C ARG A 214 4.24 -8.91 -13.78
N PRO A 215 5.19 -8.46 -12.93
CA PRO A 215 4.93 -8.26 -11.52
C PRO A 215 3.94 -7.09 -11.35
N LEU A 216 2.90 -7.32 -10.56
CA LEU A 216 1.89 -6.33 -10.22
C LEU A 216 1.86 -6.17 -8.69
N LEU A 217 2.06 -4.96 -8.20
CA LEU A 217 2.12 -4.63 -6.77
C LEU A 217 1.14 -3.50 -6.46
N SER A 218 0.44 -3.59 -5.34
CA SER A 218 -0.23 -2.43 -4.73
C SER A 218 0.21 -2.27 -3.29
N SER A 219 0.00 -1.09 -2.71
CA SER A 219 0.33 -0.84 -1.31
C SER A 219 -0.39 -1.82 -0.37
N ASN A 220 -1.67 -2.09 -0.60
CA ASN A 220 -2.44 -3.04 0.20
C ASN A 220 -2.01 -4.49 -0.04
N LEU A 221 -1.75 -4.90 -1.30
CA LEU A 221 -1.30 -6.26 -1.63
C LEU A 221 0.07 -6.58 -0.99
N ALA A 222 1.05 -5.70 -1.15
CA ALA A 222 2.39 -5.90 -0.58
C ALA A 222 2.35 -5.89 0.96
N SER A 223 1.50 -5.05 1.55
CA SER A 223 1.30 -5.01 3.00
C SER A 223 0.66 -6.30 3.54
N ALA A 224 -0.37 -6.82 2.88
CA ALA A 224 -1.00 -8.08 3.26
C ALA A 224 -0.03 -9.27 3.11
N TRP A 225 0.79 -9.27 2.06
CA TRP A 225 1.86 -10.26 1.85
C TRP A 225 2.90 -10.22 2.98
N TRP A 226 3.39 -9.04 3.32
CA TRP A 226 4.31 -8.87 4.43
C TRP A 226 3.70 -9.34 5.76
N ALA A 227 2.44 -8.98 6.03
CA ALA A 227 1.75 -9.36 7.26
C ALA A 227 1.57 -10.88 7.38
N LEU A 228 1.18 -11.57 6.30
CA LEU A 228 1.05 -13.04 6.29
C LEU A 228 2.35 -13.73 6.68
N ARG A 229 3.45 -13.34 6.02
CA ARG A 229 4.78 -13.93 6.26
C ARG A 229 5.27 -13.65 7.67
N THR A 230 5.05 -12.43 8.15
CA THR A 230 5.41 -12.02 9.51
C THR A 230 4.64 -12.82 10.57
N ALA A 231 3.36 -13.11 10.31
CA ALA A 231 2.53 -13.95 11.17
C ALA A 231 2.79 -15.47 11.01
N GLY A 232 3.80 -15.87 10.23
CA GLY A 232 4.12 -17.29 10.00
C GLY A 232 3.05 -18.06 9.22
N ARG A 233 2.20 -17.38 8.45
CA ARG A 233 1.13 -17.99 7.64
C ARG A 233 1.52 -17.99 6.17
N GLY A 234 1.39 -19.15 5.50
CA GLY A 234 1.54 -19.26 4.05
C GLY A 234 0.29 -18.79 3.29
N ALA A 235 0.45 -18.37 2.05
CA ALA A 235 -0.65 -17.89 1.20
C ALA A 235 -1.59 -19.00 0.67
N GLY A 236 -1.47 -20.25 1.11
CA GLY A 236 -2.09 -21.43 0.47
C GLY A 236 -3.61 -21.33 0.18
N ALA A 237 -4.40 -20.85 1.14
CA ALA A 237 -5.84 -20.60 0.96
C ALA A 237 -6.18 -19.11 0.71
N ALA A 238 -5.18 -18.28 0.44
CA ALA A 238 -5.32 -16.84 0.30
C ALA A 238 -5.91 -16.42 -1.05
N HIS A 239 -6.25 -15.13 -1.15
CA HIS A 239 -6.67 -14.48 -2.38
C HIS A 239 -5.73 -14.79 -3.56
N PRO A 240 -6.22 -15.01 -4.81
CA PRO A 240 -5.38 -15.37 -5.94
C PRO A 240 -4.20 -14.42 -6.22
N LEU A 241 -4.38 -13.11 -6.03
CA LEU A 241 -3.30 -12.13 -6.17
C LEU A 241 -2.19 -12.33 -5.14
N LEU A 242 -2.56 -12.74 -3.92
CA LEU A 242 -1.63 -12.94 -2.82
C LEU A 242 -0.83 -14.23 -3.00
N ARG A 243 -1.49 -15.30 -3.46
CA ARG A 243 -0.82 -16.53 -3.91
C ARG A 243 0.15 -16.28 -5.04
N ARG A 244 -0.30 -15.55 -6.07
CA ARG A 244 0.55 -15.17 -7.20
C ARG A 244 1.79 -14.38 -6.78
N LEU A 245 1.66 -13.51 -5.77
CA LEU A 245 2.80 -12.80 -5.22
C LEU A 245 3.72 -13.76 -4.45
N GLU A 246 3.17 -14.60 -3.57
CA GLU A 246 3.93 -15.59 -2.79
C GLU A 246 4.71 -16.56 -3.67
N ASP A 247 4.06 -17.17 -4.67
CA ASP A 247 4.64 -18.14 -5.60
C ASP A 247 5.83 -17.58 -6.40
N ARG A 248 5.88 -16.25 -6.55
CA ARG A 248 6.96 -15.55 -7.25
C ARG A 248 8.10 -15.11 -6.33
N THR A 249 7.90 -15.20 -5.02
CA THR A 249 8.87 -14.84 -3.97
C THR A 249 9.47 -16.06 -3.26
N ALA A 250 8.96 -17.26 -3.55
CA ALA A 250 9.47 -18.53 -3.06
C ALA A 250 10.69 -18.99 -3.86
#